data_AF-A0A0G4J1E7-F1
#
_entry.id   AF-A0A0G4J1E7-F1
#
_cell.length_a   1.000
_cell.length_b   1.000
_cell.length_c   1.000
_cell.angle_alpha   90.00
_cell.angle_beta   90.00
_cell.angle_gamma   90.00
#
_symmetry.space_group_name_H-M   'P 1'
#
loop_
_entity.id
_entity.type
_entity.pdbx_description
1 polymer ?
#
loop_
_entity_poly.entity_id
_entity_poly.type
_entity_poly.pdbx_seq_one_letter_code
_entity_poly.pdbx_strand_id
1 'polypeptide(L)'
;MLLRPGKRLRYLTTRAVAPIGAVTSKRTFFFGARLRTDVPLFGRGDESLFVDDVELVGPGVDQAASPDSAWRPLGTMPHDDVYLLDSSLVLGYCNDEIPGWKAFVNDHVQMGKRFYLLPQAAAIASEHAVELPDGFVRAKFDDGAHEMSQVERDAVREEVIRTLDIQGTRRARFRVSIDLLVEACHFVAAADPSQLSADDVHYNRVVFASSNLASIKRLVGCRAKADLVQRALSKHALGTMTRVRHVSARQSWNDFCRLPSVIYPRCY
;
A
#
# COMPACT_ATOMS: atom_id res chain seq x y z
N MET A 1 -53.95 0.78 27.75
CA MET A 1 -53.12 -0.14 26.94
C MET A 1 -52.10 -0.77 27.88
N LEU A 2 -52.21 -2.06 28.18
CA LEU A 2 -51.46 -2.72 29.26
C LEU A 2 -50.49 -3.77 28.72
N LEU A 3 -49.23 -3.70 29.13
CA LEU A 3 -48.21 -4.71 28.86
C LEU A 3 -48.42 -5.94 29.75
N ARG A 4 -48.25 -7.16 29.21
CA ARG A 4 -48.01 -8.38 29.99
C ARG A 4 -46.98 -9.31 29.32
N PRO A 5 -46.29 -10.17 30.10
CA PRO A 5 -44.97 -10.69 29.72
C PRO A 5 -44.90 -12.19 29.41
N GLY A 6 -43.86 -12.60 28.67
CA GLY A 6 -43.58 -13.98 28.30
C GLY A 6 -42.50 -14.68 29.15
N LYS A 7 -42.95 -15.57 30.04
CA LYS A 7 -42.34 -16.85 30.49
C LYS A 7 -40.80 -16.99 30.63
N ARG A 8 -40.36 -17.29 31.85
CA ARG A 8 -39.13 -18.09 32.13
C ARG A 8 -39.45 -19.59 32.14
N LEU A 9 -38.48 -20.42 31.81
CA LEU A 9 -38.45 -21.86 32.17
C LEU A 9 -37.12 -22.20 32.84
N ARG A 10 -37.17 -23.11 33.81
CA ARG A 10 -36.05 -23.50 34.68
C ARG A 10 -35.32 -24.71 34.08
N TYR A 11 -34.03 -24.87 34.38
CA TYR A 11 -33.49 -26.17 34.77
C TYR A 11 -32.53 -26.07 35.96
N LEU A 12 -32.80 -26.94 36.93
CA LEU A 12 -31.89 -27.42 37.99
C LEU A 12 -31.03 -28.56 37.37
N THR A 13 -29.97 -29.15 37.95
CA THR A 13 -29.56 -29.34 39.37
C THR A 13 -28.13 -29.94 39.41
N THR A 14 -27.36 -29.75 40.51
CA THR A 14 -26.27 -30.65 41.06
C THR A 14 -25.05 -31.00 40.17
N ARG A 15 -23.84 -31.40 40.61
CA ARG A 15 -23.03 -31.47 41.87
C ARG A 15 -21.58 -31.83 41.41
N ALA A 16 -20.47 -31.75 42.16
CA ALA A 16 -19.98 -30.86 43.24
C ALA A 16 -18.54 -31.30 43.64
N VAL A 17 -17.85 -30.50 44.48
CA VAL A 17 -16.64 -30.82 45.32
C VAL A 17 -15.28 -30.87 44.57
N ALA A 18 -14.13 -30.35 45.02
CA ALA A 18 -13.63 -29.30 45.94
C ALA A 18 -12.05 -29.33 45.80
N PRO A 19 -11.18 -28.79 46.68
CA PRO A 19 -10.58 -27.46 46.43
C PRO A 19 -9.04 -27.36 46.64
N ILE A 20 -8.55 -26.11 46.66
CA ILE A 20 -7.27 -25.58 47.22
C ILE A 20 -6.15 -25.30 46.20
N GLY A 21 -5.68 -24.06 46.23
CA GLY A 21 -4.60 -23.53 45.38
C GLY A 21 -4.63 -22.00 45.31
N ALA A 22 -4.68 -21.32 46.46
CA ALA A 22 -4.82 -19.87 46.52
C ALA A 22 -3.46 -19.16 46.67
N VAL A 23 -3.08 -18.38 45.66
CA VAL A 23 -2.17 -17.23 45.83
C VAL A 23 -2.79 -16.02 45.15
N THR A 24 -2.77 -14.89 45.85
CA THR A 24 -3.31 -13.58 45.45
C THR A 24 -2.44 -12.97 44.32
N SER A 25 -2.91 -12.07 43.46
CA SER A 25 -3.59 -10.80 43.78
C SER A 25 -4.07 -10.08 42.51
N LYS A 26 -5.32 -9.54 42.52
CA LYS A 26 -5.83 -8.32 41.83
C LYS A 26 -5.52 -8.14 40.30
N ARG A 27 -6.48 -7.95 39.38
CA ARG A 27 -7.87 -7.42 39.46
C ARG A 27 -8.75 -7.94 38.30
N THR A 28 -9.93 -8.46 38.68
CA THR A 28 -11.28 -8.29 38.08
C THR A 28 -11.56 -8.40 36.56
N PHE A 29 -12.39 -9.41 36.25
CA PHE A 29 -13.29 -9.67 35.11
C PHE A 29 -14.07 -8.44 34.56
N PHE A 30 -14.61 -8.40 33.33
CA PHE A 30 -15.51 -9.40 32.71
C PHE A 30 -15.49 -9.48 31.17
N PHE A 31 -15.95 -10.63 30.67
CA PHE A 31 -16.52 -10.85 29.33
C PHE A 31 -17.58 -9.77 29.01
N GLY A 32 -17.84 -9.36 27.78
CA GLY A 32 -17.59 -10.02 26.50
C GLY A 32 -18.92 -10.17 25.75
N ALA A 33 -19.18 -9.28 24.78
CA ALA A 33 -20.33 -9.33 23.89
C ALA A 33 -19.85 -9.19 22.44
N ARG A 34 -19.69 -10.32 21.74
CA ARG A 34 -19.43 -10.33 20.30
C ARG A 34 -20.70 -9.89 19.56
N LEU A 35 -20.62 -8.80 18.81
CA LEU A 35 -21.41 -8.63 17.60
C LEU A 35 -20.59 -9.16 16.43
N ARG A 36 -21.21 -10.01 15.61
CA ARG A 36 -20.62 -10.49 14.35
C ARG A 36 -20.77 -9.41 13.29
N THR A 37 -19.66 -9.00 12.70
CA THR A 37 -19.60 -8.45 11.34
C THR A 37 -18.37 -9.05 10.68
N ASP A 38 -18.58 -9.86 9.65
CA ASP A 38 -17.49 -10.56 8.93
C ASP A 38 -16.81 -9.59 7.94
N VAL A 39 -15.96 -8.70 8.47
CA VAL A 39 -15.05 -7.84 7.70
C VAL A 39 -13.66 -7.89 8.35
N PRO A 40 -12.61 -8.33 7.66
CA PRO A 40 -11.25 -8.30 8.19
C PRO A 40 -10.68 -6.88 8.14
N LEU A 41 -11.02 -6.07 9.15
CA LEU A 41 -10.26 -4.87 9.48
C LEU A 41 -8.85 -5.29 9.90
N PHE A 42 -7.84 -4.92 9.12
CA PHE A 42 -6.44 -5.18 9.50
C PHE A 42 -6.09 -4.38 10.75
N GLY A 43 -5.57 -5.08 11.76
CA GLY A 43 -5.46 -4.56 13.12
C GLY A 43 -4.39 -3.50 13.30
N ARG A 44 -4.69 -2.53 14.18
CA ARG A 44 -3.66 -1.73 14.85
C ARG A 44 -2.76 -2.64 15.69
N GLY A 45 -1.46 -2.45 15.51
CA GLY A 45 -0.42 -2.65 16.54
C GLY A 45 -0.34 -4.02 17.20
N ASP A 46 0.64 -4.82 16.78
CA ASP A 46 1.41 -5.59 17.75
C ASP A 46 2.89 -5.53 17.39
N GLU A 47 3.71 -5.07 18.34
CA GLU A 47 5.16 -4.95 18.21
C GLU A 47 5.79 -6.34 18.29
N SER A 48 5.92 -7.01 17.14
CA SER A 48 6.59 -8.30 17.07
C SER A 48 8.00 -8.16 16.49
N LEU A 49 8.97 -8.23 17.39
CA LEU A 49 10.38 -8.51 17.11
C LEU A 49 10.49 -9.83 16.33
N PHE A 50 10.58 -9.76 15.01
CA PHE A 50 11.02 -10.87 14.17
C PHE A 50 12.20 -10.43 13.31
N VAL A 51 13.39 -10.74 13.82
CA VAL A 51 14.60 -10.86 13.00
C VAL A 51 14.39 -12.06 12.10
N ASP A 52 14.28 -11.81 10.80
CA ASP A 52 14.29 -12.84 9.77
C ASP A 52 15.06 -12.29 8.55
N ASP A 53 16.26 -11.77 8.83
CA ASP A 53 17.30 -11.52 7.83
C ASP A 53 17.85 -12.87 7.33
N VAL A 54 17.01 -13.58 6.58
CA VAL A 54 17.50 -14.57 5.62
C VAL A 54 18.01 -13.78 4.43
N GLU A 55 19.29 -13.39 4.51
CA GLU A 55 20.03 -12.91 3.35
C GLU A 55 19.90 -13.94 2.23
N LEU A 56 19.35 -13.51 1.09
CA LEU A 56 19.46 -14.27 -0.15
C LEU A 56 20.92 -14.18 -0.59
N VAL A 57 21.72 -15.17 -0.20
CA VAL A 57 23.10 -15.38 -0.69
C VAL A 57 23.05 -15.77 -2.16
N GLY A 58 22.80 -14.78 -3.02
CA GLY A 58 23.16 -14.83 -4.43
C GLY A 58 24.66 -14.59 -4.61
N PRO A 59 25.27 -15.04 -5.71
CA PRO A 59 26.65 -14.71 -6.02
C PRO A 59 26.80 -13.18 -6.09
N GLY A 60 27.87 -12.66 -5.49
CA GLY A 60 28.02 -11.24 -5.15
C GLY A 60 27.67 -10.28 -6.28
N VAL A 61 26.54 -9.60 -6.15
CA VAL A 61 26.21 -8.38 -6.89
C VAL A 61 26.42 -7.23 -5.92
N ASP A 62 27.28 -6.28 -6.31
CA ASP A 62 27.72 -5.20 -5.43
C ASP A 62 26.56 -4.54 -4.69
N GLN A 63 26.59 -4.61 -3.35
CA GLN A 63 25.73 -3.80 -2.48
C GLN A 63 26.20 -2.33 -2.46
N ALA A 64 26.36 -1.73 -3.65
CA ALA A 64 26.50 -0.30 -3.80
C ALA A 64 25.17 0.33 -3.36
N ALA A 65 25.08 0.67 -2.07
CA ALA A 65 23.95 1.36 -1.49
C ALA A 65 23.68 2.62 -2.33
N SER A 66 22.49 2.68 -2.94
CA SER A 66 22.09 3.85 -3.71
C SER A 66 22.17 5.07 -2.78
N PRO A 67 22.97 6.11 -3.11
CA PRO A 67 23.36 7.17 -2.16
C PRO A 67 22.20 8.13 -1.75
N ASP A 68 20.97 7.76 -2.07
CA ASP A 68 19.74 8.52 -1.82
C ASP A 68 18.76 7.83 -0.85
N SER A 69 19.09 6.65 -0.29
CA SER A 69 18.22 5.85 0.59
C SER A 69 18.02 6.41 2.01
N ALA A 70 18.36 7.68 2.22
CA ALA A 70 18.16 8.37 3.48
C ALA A 70 16.68 8.75 3.64
N TRP A 71 16.07 8.33 4.74
CA TRP A 71 14.73 8.76 5.15
C TRP A 71 14.67 10.27 5.32
N ARG A 72 13.67 10.91 4.71
CA ARG A 72 13.48 12.37 4.71
C ARG A 72 12.22 12.73 5.49
N PRO A 73 12.16 13.89 6.20
CA PRO A 73 10.95 14.34 6.87
C PRO A 73 9.79 14.53 5.88
N LEU A 74 8.55 14.25 6.31
CA LEU A 74 7.37 14.30 5.42
C LEU A 74 7.13 15.70 4.82
N GLY A 75 7.41 16.76 5.58
CA GLY A 75 7.35 18.15 5.10
C GLY A 75 8.44 18.55 4.10
N THR A 76 9.36 17.65 3.70
CA THR A 76 10.31 17.87 2.60
C THR A 76 9.97 17.05 1.35
N MET A 77 8.80 16.43 1.32
CA MET A 77 8.35 15.64 0.18
C MET A 77 8.01 16.57 -1.01
N PRO A 78 8.43 16.27 -2.26
CA PRO A 78 8.27 17.21 -3.37
C PRO A 78 6.82 17.42 -3.78
N HIS A 79 6.42 18.67 -4.01
CA HIS A 79 5.07 19.02 -4.49
C HIS A 79 4.98 19.10 -6.04
N ASP A 80 6.11 19.01 -6.74
CA ASP A 80 6.17 18.91 -8.21
C ASP A 80 6.01 17.48 -8.74
N ASP A 81 6.22 16.46 -7.89
CA ASP A 81 5.93 15.06 -8.17
C ASP A 81 4.41 14.82 -8.40
N VAL A 82 4.08 13.85 -9.25
CA VAL A 82 2.70 13.39 -9.51
C VAL A 82 2.46 12.07 -8.80
N TYR A 83 1.48 12.03 -7.90
CA TYR A 83 1.29 10.91 -6.98
C TYR A 83 0.18 9.96 -7.41
N LEU A 84 0.53 8.68 -7.61
CA LEU A 84 -0.41 7.56 -7.70
C LEU A 84 -0.52 6.93 -6.31
N LEU A 85 -1.70 6.98 -5.70
CA LEU A 85 -1.90 6.50 -4.32
C LEU A 85 -2.51 5.10 -4.30
N ASP A 86 -1.99 4.26 -3.40
CA ASP A 86 -2.67 3.04 -2.98
C ASP A 86 -3.75 3.31 -1.92
N SER A 87 -4.57 2.30 -1.65
CA SER A 87 -5.63 2.39 -0.64
C SER A 87 -5.11 2.60 0.79
N SER A 88 -3.86 2.19 1.10
CA SER A 88 -3.28 2.37 2.43
C SER A 88 -3.01 3.84 2.76
N LEU A 89 -2.62 4.65 1.78
CA LEU A 89 -2.46 6.10 1.97
C LEU A 89 -3.78 6.87 1.97
N VAL A 90 -4.78 6.39 1.22
CA VAL A 90 -6.14 6.94 1.27
C VAL A 90 -6.75 6.72 2.65
N LEU A 91 -6.72 5.49 3.16
CA LEU A 91 -7.18 5.18 4.52
C LEU A 91 -6.38 5.95 5.58
N GLY A 92 -5.06 6.05 5.40
CA GLY A 92 -4.19 6.84 6.29
C GLY A 92 -4.50 8.33 6.32
N TYR A 93 -5.03 8.89 5.23
CA TYR A 93 -5.56 10.26 5.16
C TYR A 93 -6.92 10.37 5.88
N CYS A 94 -7.87 9.47 5.55
CA CYS A 94 -9.22 9.47 6.09
C CYS A 94 -9.25 9.31 7.62
N ASN A 95 -8.40 8.44 8.15
CA ASN A 95 -8.35 8.06 9.56
C ASN A 95 -7.30 8.84 10.40
N ASP A 96 -6.55 9.76 9.77
CA ASP A 96 -5.42 10.49 10.37
C ASP A 96 -4.35 9.57 11.02
N GLU A 97 -4.09 8.41 10.39
CA GLU A 97 -3.17 7.38 10.91
C GLU A 97 -1.68 7.70 10.66
N ILE A 98 -1.40 8.63 9.73
CA ILE A 98 -0.04 9.04 9.37
C ILE A 98 0.11 10.52 9.73
N PRO A 99 0.72 10.85 10.88
CA PRO A 99 0.88 12.24 11.31
C PRO A 99 1.59 13.08 10.26
N GLY A 100 1.06 14.28 9.98
CA GLY A 100 1.57 15.19 8.94
C GLY A 100 1.16 14.86 7.51
N TRP A 101 0.62 13.67 7.21
CA TRP A 101 0.17 13.31 5.87
C TRP A 101 -0.99 14.19 5.39
N LYS A 102 -1.98 14.42 6.25
CA LYS A 102 -3.11 15.32 5.97
C LYS A 102 -2.68 16.77 5.68
N ALA A 103 -1.65 17.27 6.38
CA ALA A 103 -1.07 18.58 6.12
C ALA A 103 -0.41 18.63 4.73
N PHE A 104 0.50 17.69 4.44
CA PHE A 104 1.15 17.59 3.12
C PHE A 104 0.13 17.50 1.97
N VAL A 105 -0.91 16.67 2.14
CA VAL A 105 -1.99 16.51 1.16
C VAL A 105 -2.70 17.85 0.91
N ASN A 106 -3.09 18.55 1.98
CA ASN A 106 -3.77 19.84 1.86
C ASN A 106 -2.88 20.87 1.16
N ASP A 107 -1.61 20.98 1.53
CA ASP A 107 -0.65 21.91 0.94
C ASP A 107 -0.44 21.60 -0.55
N HIS A 108 -0.31 20.32 -0.92
CA HIS A 108 -0.20 19.87 -2.31
C HIS A 108 -1.44 20.26 -3.15
N VAL A 109 -2.66 20.04 -2.61
CA VAL A 109 -3.90 20.43 -3.29
C VAL A 109 -4.04 21.96 -3.39
N GLN A 110 -3.64 22.72 -2.37
CA GLN A 110 -3.62 24.19 -2.40
C GLN A 110 -2.65 24.75 -3.46
N MET A 111 -1.57 24.03 -3.78
CA MET A 111 -0.67 24.34 -4.91
C MET A 111 -1.26 23.99 -6.29
N GLY A 112 -2.54 23.59 -6.35
CA GLY A 112 -3.22 23.20 -7.59
C GLY A 112 -2.82 21.82 -8.13
N LYS A 113 -2.16 21.01 -7.31
CA LYS A 113 -1.69 19.67 -7.68
C LYS A 113 -2.72 18.59 -7.34
N ARG A 114 -2.53 17.40 -7.90
CA ARG A 114 -3.50 16.30 -7.88
C ARG A 114 -2.86 14.99 -7.44
N PHE A 115 -3.60 14.24 -6.63
CA PHE A 115 -3.36 12.84 -6.32
C PHE A 115 -4.24 11.99 -7.23
N TYR A 116 -3.66 11.01 -7.92
CA TYR A 116 -4.40 10.06 -8.74
C TYR A 116 -4.68 8.78 -7.96
N LEU A 117 -5.95 8.42 -7.89
CA LEU A 117 -6.42 7.18 -7.27
C LEU A 117 -6.49 6.07 -8.31
N LEU A 118 -5.74 4.99 -8.08
CA LEU A 118 -5.91 3.74 -8.83
C LEU A 118 -7.35 3.19 -8.60
N PRO A 119 -7.94 2.44 -9.55
CA PRO A 119 -9.32 1.96 -9.45
C PRO A 119 -9.67 1.29 -8.11
N GLN A 120 -8.79 0.45 -7.58
CA GLN A 120 -8.96 -0.20 -6.27
C GLN A 120 -8.99 0.79 -5.10
N ALA A 121 -8.17 1.84 -5.14
CA ALA A 121 -8.14 2.88 -4.11
C ALA A 121 -9.36 3.81 -4.20
N ALA A 122 -9.83 4.11 -5.41
CA ALA A 122 -11.04 4.89 -5.66
C ALA A 122 -12.32 4.18 -5.18
N ALA A 123 -12.39 2.86 -5.36
CA ALA A 123 -13.49 2.04 -4.82
C ALA A 123 -13.55 2.13 -3.29
N ILE A 124 -12.42 1.90 -2.61
CA ILE A 124 -12.30 1.99 -1.15
C ILE A 124 -12.66 3.40 -0.63
N ALA A 125 -12.18 4.47 -1.29
CA ALA A 125 -12.57 5.84 -0.95
C ALA A 125 -14.10 6.05 -0.97
N SER A 126 -14.76 5.49 -1.99
CA SER A 126 -16.21 5.58 -2.18
C SER A 126 -16.97 4.77 -1.13
N GLU A 127 -16.51 3.56 -0.81
CA GLU A 127 -17.11 2.67 0.20
C GLU A 127 -17.06 3.26 1.62
N HIS A 128 -16.00 3.98 1.96
CA HIS A 128 -15.87 4.63 3.27
C HIS A 128 -16.62 5.95 3.42
N ALA A 129 -17.27 6.45 2.35
CA ALA A 129 -18.10 7.67 2.35
C ALA A 129 -17.41 8.92 2.96
N VAL A 130 -16.10 9.07 2.72
CA VAL A 130 -15.31 10.20 3.21
C VAL A 130 -15.20 11.29 2.15
N GLU A 131 -15.38 12.55 2.55
CA GLU A 131 -15.04 13.71 1.74
C GLU A 131 -13.52 13.79 1.55
N LEU A 132 -13.03 13.30 0.41
CA LEU A 132 -11.69 13.59 -0.07
C LEU A 132 -11.65 15.01 -0.66
N PRO A 133 -10.56 15.77 -0.46
CA PRO A 133 -10.34 17.05 -1.16
C PRO A 133 -10.44 16.92 -2.68
N ASP A 134 -10.86 17.99 -3.36
CA ASP A 134 -11.03 18.05 -4.83
C ASP A 134 -9.77 17.67 -5.64
N GLY A 135 -8.59 17.71 -5.01
CA GLY A 135 -7.34 17.27 -5.62
C GLY A 135 -7.16 15.74 -5.71
N PHE A 136 -8.05 14.94 -5.13
CA PHE A 136 -8.07 13.48 -5.33
C PHE A 136 -8.91 13.12 -6.55
N VAL A 137 -8.24 12.69 -7.62
CA VAL A 137 -8.87 12.42 -8.92
C VAL A 137 -8.73 10.95 -9.26
N ARG A 138 -9.80 10.30 -9.75
CA ARG A 138 -9.69 8.93 -10.28
C ARG A 138 -8.79 8.92 -11.52
N ALA A 139 -7.85 7.98 -11.57
CA ALA A 139 -7.04 7.69 -12.74
C ALA A 139 -7.93 7.38 -13.96
N LYS A 140 -7.65 8.04 -15.10
CA LYS A 140 -8.31 7.83 -16.40
C LYS A 140 -7.31 7.34 -17.43
N PHE A 141 -7.70 6.32 -18.16
CA PHE A 141 -6.97 5.86 -19.33
C PHE A 141 -7.37 6.72 -20.55
N ASP A 142 -6.46 6.85 -21.51
CA ASP A 142 -6.73 7.52 -22.79
C ASP A 142 -7.91 6.84 -23.53
N ASP A 143 -8.62 7.55 -24.41
CA ASP A 143 -9.88 7.07 -25.03
C ASP A 143 -9.69 5.83 -25.96
N GLY A 144 -8.43 5.50 -26.31
CA GLY A 144 -8.05 4.27 -27.00
C GLY A 144 -7.43 3.19 -26.11
N ALA A 145 -7.21 3.46 -24.83
CA ALA A 145 -6.61 2.56 -23.85
C ALA A 145 -7.68 1.92 -22.94
N HIS A 146 -7.57 0.60 -22.74
CA HIS A 146 -8.49 -0.12 -21.86
C HIS A 146 -7.88 -0.35 -20.47
N GLU A 147 -8.75 -0.41 -19.45
CA GLU A 147 -8.38 -1.00 -18.15
C GLU A 147 -7.86 -2.43 -18.41
N MET A 148 -6.70 -2.76 -17.83
CA MET A 148 -6.07 -4.06 -18.00
C MET A 148 -7.03 -5.18 -17.57
N SER A 149 -7.26 -6.15 -18.45
CA SER A 149 -8.13 -7.27 -18.13
C SER A 149 -7.57 -8.10 -16.98
N GLN A 150 -8.45 -8.79 -16.25
CA GLN A 150 -8.01 -9.62 -15.13
C GLN A 150 -7.01 -10.72 -15.58
N VAL A 151 -7.16 -11.25 -16.80
CA VAL A 151 -6.26 -12.25 -17.39
C VAL A 151 -4.86 -11.68 -17.63
N GLU A 152 -4.76 -10.48 -18.20
CA GLU A 152 -3.48 -9.79 -18.40
C GLU A 152 -2.84 -9.45 -17.05
N ARG A 153 -3.62 -8.90 -16.10
CA ARG A 153 -3.15 -8.57 -14.75
C ARG A 153 -2.63 -9.80 -14.01
N ASP A 154 -3.30 -10.94 -14.12
CA ASP A 154 -2.82 -12.22 -13.59
C ASP A 154 -1.52 -12.67 -14.29
N ALA A 155 -1.42 -12.56 -15.61
CA ALA A 155 -0.20 -12.93 -16.34
C ALA A 155 1.02 -12.08 -15.92
N VAL A 156 0.89 -10.75 -15.84
CA VAL A 156 1.99 -9.87 -15.41
C VAL A 156 2.36 -10.12 -13.95
N ARG A 157 1.37 -10.29 -13.07
CA ARG A 157 1.59 -10.61 -11.65
C ARG A 157 2.37 -11.90 -11.47
N GLU A 158 2.00 -12.96 -12.20
CA GLU A 158 2.72 -14.23 -12.13
C GLU A 158 4.13 -14.14 -12.74
N GLU A 159 4.34 -13.30 -13.75
CA GLU A 159 5.69 -13.03 -14.26
C GLU A 159 6.56 -12.30 -13.22
N VAL A 160 6.01 -11.33 -12.49
CA VAL A 160 6.71 -10.65 -11.39
C VAL A 160 7.00 -11.61 -10.23
N ILE A 161 6.03 -12.44 -9.84
CA ILE A 161 6.18 -13.48 -8.80
C ILE A 161 7.31 -14.46 -9.16
N ARG A 162 7.32 -14.95 -10.41
CA ARG A 162 8.34 -15.86 -10.94
C ARG A 162 9.72 -15.20 -10.97
N THR A 163 9.79 -13.97 -11.46
CA THR A 163 11.06 -13.23 -11.65
C THR A 163 11.69 -12.80 -10.32
N LEU A 164 10.88 -12.61 -9.26
CA LEU A 164 11.33 -12.30 -7.90
C LEU A 164 11.43 -13.52 -6.95
N ASP A 165 11.23 -14.74 -7.48
CA ASP A 165 11.19 -16.00 -6.73
C ASP A 165 10.34 -15.93 -5.44
N ILE A 166 9.07 -15.52 -5.59
CA ILE A 166 8.14 -15.38 -4.46
C ILE A 166 7.35 -16.67 -4.27
N GLN A 167 7.83 -17.53 -3.36
CA GLN A 167 7.29 -18.87 -3.13
C GLN A 167 6.30 -18.97 -1.95
N GLY A 168 5.47 -20.02 -1.98
CA GLY A 168 4.62 -20.45 -0.86
C GLY A 168 3.56 -19.43 -0.41
N THR A 169 3.28 -19.40 0.90
CA THR A 169 2.28 -18.49 1.51
C THR A 169 2.57 -17.00 1.26
N ARG A 170 3.84 -16.64 1.02
CA ARG A 170 4.26 -15.27 0.69
C ARG A 170 3.65 -14.81 -0.65
N ARG A 171 3.46 -15.70 -1.63
CA ARG A 171 2.85 -15.39 -2.94
C ARG A 171 1.46 -14.76 -2.76
N ALA A 172 0.60 -15.39 -1.97
CA ALA A 172 -0.74 -14.89 -1.67
C ALA A 172 -0.71 -13.49 -1.00
N ARG A 173 0.17 -13.30 -0.01
CA ARG A 173 0.30 -12.04 0.73
C ARG A 173 0.72 -10.85 -0.14
N PHE A 174 1.53 -11.08 -1.19
CA PHE A 174 2.02 -10.00 -2.05
C PHE A 174 1.19 -9.77 -3.32
N ARG A 175 0.19 -10.60 -3.66
CA ARG A 175 -0.63 -10.44 -4.88
C ARG A 175 -1.15 -9.01 -5.04
N VAL A 176 -1.89 -8.51 -4.04
CA VAL A 176 -2.50 -7.17 -4.08
C VAL A 176 -1.46 -6.05 -4.29
N SER A 177 -0.30 -6.13 -3.65
CA SER A 177 0.75 -5.11 -3.84
C SER A 177 1.45 -5.21 -5.19
N ILE A 178 1.50 -6.39 -5.80
CA ILE A 178 1.98 -6.57 -7.18
C ILE A 178 0.92 -6.04 -8.14
N ASP A 179 -0.36 -6.35 -7.94
CA ASP A 179 -1.46 -5.83 -8.75
C ASP A 179 -1.49 -4.30 -8.77
N LEU A 180 -1.36 -3.65 -7.60
CA LEU A 180 -1.31 -2.19 -7.49
C LEU A 180 -0.08 -1.58 -8.19
N LEU A 181 1.08 -2.22 -8.11
CA LEU A 181 2.30 -1.76 -8.81
C LEU A 181 2.16 -1.93 -10.34
N VAL A 182 1.60 -3.04 -10.80
CA VAL A 182 1.30 -3.31 -12.21
C VAL A 182 0.27 -2.32 -12.75
N GLU A 183 -0.79 -2.05 -11.98
CA GLU A 183 -1.85 -1.10 -12.31
C GLU A 183 -1.33 0.36 -12.34
N ALA A 184 -0.42 0.72 -11.43
CA ALA A 184 0.29 2.00 -11.47
C ALA A 184 1.15 2.15 -12.73
N CYS A 185 1.95 1.13 -13.09
CA CYS A 185 2.79 1.17 -14.29
C CYS A 185 1.94 1.20 -15.58
N HIS A 186 0.83 0.44 -15.63
CA HIS A 186 -0.15 0.48 -16.72
C HIS A 186 -0.77 1.86 -16.88
N PHE A 187 -1.16 2.50 -15.76
CA PHE A 187 -1.64 3.88 -15.81
C PHE A 187 -0.58 4.84 -16.36
N VAL A 188 0.68 4.77 -15.92
CA VAL A 188 1.74 5.64 -16.51
C VAL A 188 1.95 5.40 -18.00
N ALA A 189 1.81 4.17 -18.47
CA ALA A 189 1.94 3.82 -19.90
C ALA A 189 0.73 4.22 -20.76
N ALA A 190 -0.45 4.43 -20.16
CA ALA A 190 -1.74 4.52 -20.87
C ALA A 190 -2.68 5.63 -20.33
N ALA A 191 -2.15 6.59 -19.58
CA ALA A 191 -2.92 7.68 -18.99
C ALA A 191 -3.45 8.66 -20.04
N ASP A 192 -4.63 9.20 -19.76
CA ASP A 192 -5.16 10.41 -20.37
C ASP A 192 -4.10 11.55 -20.30
N PRO A 193 -3.66 12.12 -21.44
CA PRO A 193 -2.66 13.21 -21.48
C PRO A 193 -3.08 14.49 -20.74
N SER A 194 -4.37 14.65 -20.40
CA SER A 194 -4.87 15.73 -19.53
C SER A 194 -4.61 15.47 -18.03
N GLN A 195 -4.26 14.23 -17.65
CA GLN A 195 -3.88 13.84 -16.30
C GLN A 195 -2.36 13.77 -16.09
N LEU A 196 -1.63 13.17 -17.03
CA LEU A 196 -0.16 13.09 -17.00
C LEU A 196 0.43 13.84 -18.21
N SER A 197 1.26 14.86 -17.96
CA SER A 197 1.98 15.50 -19.04
C SER A 197 3.14 14.62 -19.54
N ALA A 198 3.54 14.79 -20.80
CA ALA A 198 4.72 14.11 -21.34
C ALA A 198 5.98 14.42 -20.52
N ASP A 199 6.10 15.62 -19.95
CA ASP A 199 7.19 16.02 -19.06
C ASP A 199 7.20 15.23 -17.74
N ASP A 200 6.03 14.95 -17.15
CA ASP A 200 5.97 14.19 -15.89
C ASP A 200 6.45 12.76 -16.06
N VAL A 201 6.18 12.16 -17.23
CA VAL A 201 6.69 10.85 -17.63
C VAL A 201 8.19 10.93 -17.99
N HIS A 202 8.58 11.90 -18.83
CA HIS A 202 9.96 12.08 -19.31
C HIS A 202 10.95 12.34 -18.17
N TYR A 203 10.59 13.20 -17.21
CA TYR A 203 11.42 13.51 -16.04
C TYR A 203 11.22 12.55 -14.85
N ASN A 204 10.47 11.46 -15.02
CA ASN A 204 10.17 10.45 -13.98
C ASN A 204 9.57 11.06 -12.68
N ARG A 205 8.70 12.07 -12.84
CA ARG A 205 7.98 12.75 -11.75
C ARG A 205 6.81 11.95 -11.22
N VAL A 206 6.32 10.96 -11.97
CA VAL A 206 5.22 10.10 -11.50
C VAL A 206 5.73 9.12 -10.44
N VAL A 207 5.02 9.04 -9.32
CA VAL A 207 5.40 8.28 -8.12
C VAL A 207 4.24 7.39 -7.67
N PHE A 208 4.47 6.09 -7.59
CA PHE A 208 3.58 5.19 -6.85
C PHE A 208 3.91 5.27 -5.36
N ALA A 209 3.00 5.82 -4.56
CA ALA A 209 3.18 6.02 -3.12
C ALA A 209 2.33 5.04 -2.30
N SER A 210 2.92 4.49 -1.22
CA SER A 210 2.24 3.53 -0.32
C SER A 210 2.81 3.57 1.11
N SER A 211 2.00 3.25 2.12
CA SER A 211 2.48 3.05 3.50
C SER A 211 2.96 1.61 3.79
N ASN A 212 2.80 0.69 2.83
CA ASN A 212 3.17 -0.72 3.02
C ASN A 212 4.66 -0.99 2.73
N LEU A 213 5.51 -0.63 3.69
CA LEU A 213 6.97 -0.83 3.61
C LEU A 213 7.37 -2.29 3.34
N ALA A 214 6.65 -3.26 3.89
CA ALA A 214 6.97 -4.68 3.74
C ALA A 214 6.83 -5.15 2.28
N SER A 215 5.75 -4.73 1.61
CA SER A 215 5.57 -4.98 0.18
C SER A 215 6.60 -4.24 -0.66
N ILE A 216 6.84 -2.95 -0.41
CA ILE A 216 7.81 -2.15 -1.16
C ILE A 216 9.23 -2.77 -1.05
N LYS A 217 9.70 -3.10 0.16
CA LYS A 217 11.00 -3.76 0.36
C LYS A 217 11.09 -5.14 -0.30
N ARG A 218 9.98 -5.92 -0.34
CA ARG A 218 10.02 -7.24 -0.99
C ARG A 218 10.14 -7.10 -2.51
N LEU A 219 9.35 -6.20 -3.12
CA LEU A 219 9.26 -6.03 -4.57
C LEU A 219 10.41 -5.21 -5.17
N VAL A 220 10.74 -4.06 -4.56
CA VAL A 220 11.69 -3.06 -5.09
C VAL A 220 12.64 -2.54 -4.00
N GLY A 221 12.99 -3.39 -3.03
CA GLY A 221 13.86 -3.00 -1.90
C GLY A 221 15.32 -2.70 -2.27
N CYS A 222 15.81 -3.18 -3.41
CA CYS A 222 17.17 -2.93 -3.92
C CYS A 222 17.20 -2.98 -5.44
N ARG A 223 18.21 -2.34 -6.05
CA ARG A 223 18.28 -2.11 -7.51
C ARG A 223 18.09 -3.37 -8.33
N ALA A 224 18.76 -4.48 -7.96
CA ALA A 224 18.63 -5.76 -8.64
C ALA A 224 17.17 -6.27 -8.70
N LYS A 225 16.35 -6.02 -7.67
CA LYS A 225 14.92 -6.36 -7.68
C LYS A 225 14.10 -5.42 -8.56
N ALA A 226 14.38 -4.12 -8.52
CA ALA A 226 13.76 -3.16 -9.43
C ALA A 226 14.06 -3.51 -10.90
N ASP A 227 15.30 -3.87 -11.22
CA ASP A 227 15.71 -4.32 -12.56
C ASP A 227 15.05 -5.67 -12.96
N LEU A 228 14.72 -6.52 -12.00
CA LEU A 228 13.93 -7.75 -12.20
C LEU A 228 12.44 -7.43 -12.48
N VAL A 229 11.82 -6.56 -11.69
CA VAL A 229 10.43 -6.10 -11.91
C VAL A 229 10.31 -5.36 -13.24
N GLN A 230 11.23 -4.44 -13.54
CA GLN A 230 11.32 -3.74 -14.82
C GLN A 230 11.34 -4.72 -16.00
N ARG A 231 12.18 -5.77 -15.93
CA ARG A 231 12.24 -6.80 -16.97
C ARG A 231 10.96 -7.64 -17.10
N ALA A 232 10.21 -7.83 -16.02
CA ALA A 232 8.89 -8.46 -16.09
C ALA A 232 7.88 -7.53 -16.78
N LEU A 233 7.77 -6.27 -16.34
CA LEU A 233 6.86 -5.27 -16.90
C LEU A 233 7.09 -5.02 -18.41
N SER A 234 8.35 -4.92 -18.84
CA SER A 234 8.69 -4.69 -20.26
C SER A 234 8.28 -5.84 -21.20
N LYS A 235 8.07 -7.07 -20.70
CA LYS A 235 7.54 -8.18 -21.52
C LYS A 235 6.06 -8.02 -21.86
N HIS A 236 5.34 -7.19 -21.11
CA HIS A 236 3.91 -6.96 -21.22
C HIS A 236 3.57 -5.54 -21.72
N ALA A 237 4.52 -4.88 -22.40
CA ALA A 237 4.39 -3.51 -22.93
C ALA A 237 4.10 -2.41 -21.88
N LEU A 238 4.25 -2.69 -20.58
CA LEU A 238 4.02 -1.73 -19.49
C LEU A 238 5.17 -0.73 -19.27
N GLY A 239 5.98 -0.50 -20.31
CA GLY A 239 7.03 0.51 -20.34
C GLY A 239 8.04 0.44 -19.19
N THR A 240 8.25 1.59 -18.55
CA THR A 240 9.20 1.80 -17.44
C THR A 240 8.46 1.71 -16.11
N MET A 241 9.08 1.01 -15.14
CA MET A 241 8.57 0.91 -13.77
C MET A 241 8.52 2.31 -13.12
N THR A 242 7.34 2.71 -12.66
CA THR A 242 7.15 3.97 -11.93
C THR A 242 8.01 4.02 -10.67
N ARG A 243 8.55 5.19 -10.32
CA ARG A 243 9.27 5.39 -9.06
C ARG A 243 8.36 5.03 -7.88
N VAL A 244 8.86 4.23 -6.94
CA VAL A 244 8.09 3.81 -5.76
C VAL A 244 8.54 4.60 -4.53
N ARG A 245 7.59 5.25 -3.85
CA ARG A 245 7.82 5.98 -2.60
C ARG A 245 7.09 5.30 -1.46
N HIS A 246 7.77 5.19 -0.34
CA HIS A 246 7.14 4.82 0.92
C HIS A 246 6.90 6.07 1.78
N VAL A 247 5.71 6.18 2.35
CA VAL A 247 5.35 7.18 3.37
C VAL A 247 5.13 6.46 4.70
N SER A 248 5.86 6.86 5.74
CA SER A 248 5.86 6.22 7.06
C SER A 248 5.03 7.00 8.07
N ALA A 249 4.35 6.26 8.96
CA ALA A 249 3.74 6.80 10.19
C ALA A 249 4.73 7.54 11.11
N ARG A 250 6.04 7.44 10.89
CA ARG A 250 7.09 8.21 11.60
C ARG A 250 7.37 9.60 11.01
N GLN A 251 6.37 10.21 10.36
CA GLN A 251 6.48 11.53 9.69
C GLN A 251 7.66 11.60 8.70
N SER A 252 7.89 10.52 7.95
CA SER A 252 9.01 10.44 7.01
C SER A 252 8.66 9.71 5.73
N TRP A 253 9.46 9.91 4.69
CA TRP A 253 9.33 9.23 3.40
C TRP A 253 10.69 8.74 2.89
N ASN A 254 10.67 7.79 1.97
CA ASN A 254 11.85 7.31 1.26
C ASN A 254 11.49 6.83 -0.15
N ASP A 255 12.29 7.18 -1.15
CA ASP A 255 12.20 6.59 -2.48
C ASP A 255 12.92 5.23 -2.50
N PHE A 256 12.27 4.23 -3.07
CA PHE A 256 12.84 2.91 -3.29
C PHE A 256 13.24 2.75 -4.74
N CYS A 257 14.52 2.37 -4.94
CA CYS A 257 15.13 2.13 -6.25
C CYS A 257 14.81 3.20 -7.27
N ARG A 258 15.42 4.38 -7.10
CA ARG A 258 15.56 5.35 -8.19
C ARG A 258 16.27 4.66 -9.36
N LEU A 259 15.48 4.19 -10.32
CA LEU A 259 16.00 3.86 -11.65
C LEU A 259 16.68 5.13 -12.16
N PRO A 260 17.85 5.02 -12.82
CA PRO A 260 18.47 6.19 -13.43
C PRO A 260 17.43 6.81 -14.37
N SER A 261 17.11 8.09 -14.16
CA SER A 261 16.47 8.88 -15.20
C SER A 261 17.30 8.71 -16.46
N VAL A 262 16.65 8.53 -17.61
CA VAL A 262 17.39 8.24 -18.84
C VAL A 262 18.24 9.46 -19.17
N ILE A 263 19.55 9.38 -18.89
CA ILE A 263 20.50 10.45 -19.16
C ILE A 263 20.75 10.47 -20.66
N TYR A 264 19.79 11.01 -21.41
CA TYR A 264 20.09 11.49 -22.74
C TYR A 264 21.01 12.71 -22.63
N PRO A 265 22.00 12.82 -23.53
CA PRO A 265 22.87 13.98 -23.54
C PRO A 265 22.02 15.24 -23.69
N ARG A 266 22.31 16.27 -22.88
CA ARG A 266 21.72 17.59 -23.08
C ARG A 266 22.05 18.04 -24.50
N CYS A 267 21.04 18.19 -25.34
CA CYS A 267 21.16 18.99 -26.55
C CYS A 267 21.37 20.44 -26.11
N TYR A 268 22.63 20.88 -26.20
CA TYR A 268 23.04 22.28 -26.07
C TYR A 268 22.93 22.98 -27.42
#